data_AF-V5V5D0-F1
#
_entry.id   AF-V5V5D0-F1
#
_cell.length_a   1.000
_cell.length_b   1.000
_cell.length_c   1.000
_cell.angle_alpha   90.00
_cell.angle_beta   90.00
_cell.angle_gamma   90.00
#
_symmetry.space_group_name_H-M   'P 1'
#
loop_
_entity.id
_entity.type
_entity.pdbx_description
1 polymer ?
#
loop_
_entity_poly.entity_id
_entity_poly.type
_entity_poly.pdbx_seq_one_letter_code
_entity_poly.pdbx_strand_id
1 'polypeptide(L)'
;IVETGNTLTLNANSNLGSGNLTLISQGGVQQNAGGGITAGGLGVKGSGTFDLNNASNDVTTFAANVSGGVTFSDGNGFSLGQVTSSVPGSGGNDTQTTTGLTTNNNDAILDSGTGGLTLSASSNLGSGNLTLISQGGVTQFGTGSITAGGLGLQGTGTFDLNNASNDVTTFAANVSGGVTFSDGNGFSVGQVTSSVPGSGGNDTQTTTGLTTNNNDAILDSGTGGLTLNASSNLGSGNLTLISQGGVQQNAGGGITAGGLGVQGNGTFDLNNAPVITAVFAANINGSLLYSGLNSVAIGTVASTVGSDSVTTSGLNIGGRQLPSNSQVTSETKVEIGGSATVATGTTKISCSRNIEQAKEENQESKSKSRLVLINGRETSVDPVTRLTVDEINEKESTDFNDDGNCVNLELNADNVRQ
;
A
#
# COMPACT_ATOMS: atom_id res chain seq x y z
N ILE A 1 30.26 -1.19 -27.86
CA ILE A 1 29.35 -0.02 -27.89
C ILE A 1 28.77 0.03 -29.29
N VAL A 2 27.46 0.24 -29.43
CA VAL A 2 26.78 0.45 -30.72
C VAL A 2 26.06 1.79 -30.66
N GLU A 3 26.32 2.68 -31.61
CA GLU A 3 25.76 4.03 -31.64
C GLU A 3 25.11 4.35 -32.98
N THR A 4 23.91 4.94 -32.96
CA THR A 4 23.17 5.38 -34.15
C THR A 4 22.24 6.56 -33.84
N GLY A 5 22.02 7.42 -34.84
CA GLY A 5 21.02 8.49 -34.78
C GLY A 5 19.59 8.04 -35.13
N ASN A 6 19.44 6.88 -35.77
CA ASN A 6 18.15 6.33 -36.20
C ASN A 6 17.74 5.16 -35.29
N THR A 7 16.52 4.65 -35.45
CA THR A 7 16.09 3.42 -34.78
C THR A 7 17.05 2.27 -35.09
N LEU A 8 17.50 1.58 -34.05
CA LEU A 8 18.30 0.36 -34.16
C LEU A 8 17.37 -0.86 -34.12
N THR A 9 17.37 -1.68 -35.16
CA THR A 9 16.61 -2.94 -35.17
C THR A 9 17.54 -4.12 -34.96
N LEU A 10 17.30 -4.90 -33.90
CA LEU A 10 18.02 -6.14 -33.62
C LEU A 10 17.29 -7.31 -34.28
N ASN A 11 17.89 -7.84 -35.34
CA ASN A 11 17.35 -8.96 -36.13
C ASN A 11 18.00 -10.32 -35.85
N ALA A 12 19.16 -10.31 -35.21
CA ALA A 12 19.96 -11.48 -34.92
C ALA A 12 20.53 -11.39 -33.50
N ASN A 13 20.82 -12.55 -32.92
CA ASN A 13 21.33 -12.63 -31.56
C ASN A 13 22.66 -11.87 -31.42
N SER A 14 22.76 -11.08 -30.36
CA SER A 14 24.00 -10.41 -29.95
C SER A 14 24.55 -11.14 -28.73
N ASN A 15 25.61 -11.92 -28.90
CA ASN A 15 26.23 -12.68 -27.81
C ASN A 15 27.64 -12.12 -27.50
N LEU A 16 27.78 -11.52 -26.31
CA LEU A 16 29.02 -10.95 -25.80
C LEU A 16 29.62 -11.79 -24.66
N GLY A 17 29.02 -12.92 -24.31
CA GLY A 17 29.40 -13.70 -23.12
C GLY A 17 29.35 -12.84 -21.86
N SER A 18 30.45 -12.74 -21.13
CA SER A 18 30.57 -11.90 -19.93
C SER A 18 30.80 -10.41 -20.20
N GLY A 19 30.93 -10.01 -21.48
CA GLY A 19 31.14 -8.60 -21.86
C GLY A 19 29.87 -7.75 -21.78
N ASN A 20 30.04 -6.44 -21.62
CA ASN A 20 28.92 -5.49 -21.56
C ASN A 20 28.58 -4.90 -22.93
N LEU A 21 27.29 -4.86 -23.27
CA LEU A 21 26.74 -4.17 -24.43
C LEU A 21 26.19 -2.80 -24.00
N THR A 22 26.61 -1.73 -24.67
CA THR A 22 25.93 -0.43 -24.57
C THR A 22 25.33 -0.07 -25.93
N LEU A 23 24.02 0.16 -25.96
CA LEU A 23 23.27 0.65 -27.12
C LEU A 23 22.97 2.13 -26.95
N ILE A 24 23.37 2.94 -27.92
CA ILE A 24 23.11 4.39 -27.96
C ILE A 24 22.29 4.67 -29.22
N SER A 25 21.02 5.01 -29.06
CA SER A 25 20.12 5.19 -30.19
C SER A 25 19.14 6.35 -30.01
N GLN A 26 19.27 7.39 -30.85
CA GLN A 26 18.35 8.53 -30.79
C GLN A 26 16.95 8.17 -31.31
N GLY A 27 16.84 7.24 -32.25
CA GLY A 27 15.57 6.73 -32.76
C GLY A 27 15.01 5.55 -31.95
N GLY A 28 15.64 5.16 -30.84
CA GLY A 28 15.22 4.04 -30.02
C GLY A 28 15.73 2.68 -30.53
N VAL A 29 15.30 1.60 -29.87
CA VAL A 29 15.68 0.23 -30.22
C VAL A 29 14.41 -0.59 -30.41
N GLN A 30 14.40 -1.43 -31.44
CA GLN A 30 13.38 -2.45 -31.65
C GLN A 30 14.03 -3.81 -31.70
N GLN A 31 13.45 -4.77 -31.00
CA GLN A 31 13.95 -6.13 -30.93
C GLN A 31 12.99 -7.09 -31.65
N ASN A 32 13.45 -7.68 -32.76
CA ASN A 32 12.68 -8.72 -33.43
C ASN A 32 12.89 -10.08 -32.73
N ALA A 33 12.08 -11.08 -33.09
CA ALA A 33 12.10 -12.41 -32.46
C ALA A 33 13.50 -13.07 -32.43
N GLY A 34 14.32 -12.83 -33.46
CA GLY A 34 15.70 -13.34 -33.53
C GLY A 34 16.76 -12.44 -32.89
N GLY A 35 16.37 -11.34 -32.25
CA GLY A 35 17.26 -10.28 -31.77
C GLY A 35 17.72 -10.41 -30.30
N GLY A 36 17.79 -11.61 -29.74
CA GLY A 36 18.12 -11.82 -28.33
C GLY A 36 19.51 -11.29 -27.93
N ILE A 37 19.65 -10.80 -26.71
CA ILE A 37 20.90 -10.23 -26.17
C ILE A 37 21.42 -11.13 -25.06
N THR A 38 22.64 -11.64 -25.20
CA THR A 38 23.37 -12.35 -24.14
C THR A 38 24.61 -11.55 -23.78
N ALA A 39 24.67 -11.00 -22.56
CA ALA A 39 25.76 -10.11 -22.13
C ALA A 39 25.91 -10.10 -20.60
N GLY A 40 27.10 -9.74 -20.10
CA GLY A 40 27.29 -9.48 -18.67
C GLY A 40 26.48 -8.26 -18.18
N GLY A 41 26.27 -7.29 -19.07
CA GLY A 41 25.40 -6.16 -18.79
C GLY A 41 24.94 -5.46 -20.05
N LEU A 42 23.73 -4.89 -20.00
CA LEU A 42 23.10 -4.12 -21.05
C LEU A 42 22.81 -2.69 -20.57
N GLY A 43 23.56 -1.74 -21.13
CA GLY A 43 23.32 -0.32 -20.96
C GLY A 43 22.59 0.25 -22.16
N VAL A 44 21.52 1.03 -21.95
CA VAL A 44 20.81 1.70 -23.05
C VAL A 44 20.75 3.21 -22.83
N LYS A 45 20.97 3.98 -23.90
CA LYS A 45 20.92 5.45 -23.91
C LYS A 45 20.26 5.97 -25.17
N GLY A 46 19.50 7.06 -25.06
CA GLY A 46 18.99 7.79 -26.21
C GLY A 46 17.59 8.36 -26.02
N SER A 47 17.00 8.93 -27.06
CA SER A 47 15.73 9.66 -26.98
C SER A 47 14.48 8.88 -27.41
N GLY A 48 14.63 7.86 -28.25
CA GLY A 48 13.50 7.07 -28.74
C GLY A 48 13.02 6.04 -27.74
N THR A 49 12.02 5.25 -28.14
CA THR A 49 11.52 4.12 -27.34
C THR A 49 12.45 2.92 -27.46
N PHE A 50 12.70 2.23 -26.34
CA PHE A 50 13.53 1.04 -26.29
C PHE A 50 12.65 -0.17 -26.03
N ASP A 51 12.26 -0.85 -27.11
CA ASP A 51 11.47 -2.08 -27.09
C ASP A 51 12.39 -3.30 -27.10
N LEU A 52 12.72 -3.80 -25.90
CA LEU A 52 13.65 -4.91 -25.64
C LEU A 52 12.96 -6.06 -24.89
N ASN A 53 11.71 -6.35 -25.26
CA ASN A 53 10.84 -7.35 -24.62
C ASN A 53 11.05 -8.80 -25.09
N ASN A 54 12.18 -9.12 -25.73
CA ASN A 54 12.43 -10.50 -26.14
C ASN A 54 12.84 -11.34 -24.92
N ALA A 55 12.02 -12.32 -24.55
CA ALA A 55 12.27 -13.23 -23.43
C ALA A 55 13.55 -14.10 -23.57
N SER A 56 14.21 -14.09 -24.73
CA SER A 56 15.53 -14.73 -24.93
C SER A 56 16.72 -13.88 -24.51
N ASN A 57 16.50 -12.63 -24.07
CA ASN A 57 17.56 -11.86 -23.43
C ASN A 57 18.03 -12.58 -22.15
N ASP A 58 19.33 -12.53 -21.93
CA ASP A 58 20.02 -13.12 -20.79
C ASP A 58 21.16 -12.17 -20.40
N VAL A 59 20.83 -11.22 -19.51
CA VAL A 59 21.73 -10.18 -19.04
C VAL A 59 21.80 -10.16 -17.52
N THR A 60 23.02 -10.14 -16.96
CA THR A 60 23.16 -10.10 -15.50
C THR A 60 22.79 -8.73 -14.93
N THR A 61 23.10 -7.64 -15.64
CA THR A 61 22.80 -6.26 -15.22
C THR A 61 22.16 -5.46 -16.35
N PHE A 62 21.03 -4.82 -16.06
CA PHE A 62 20.41 -3.85 -16.96
C PHE A 62 20.56 -2.43 -16.40
N ALA A 63 20.72 -1.45 -17.29
CA ALA A 63 20.68 -0.03 -16.96
C ALA A 63 20.19 0.79 -18.15
N ALA A 64 19.36 1.81 -17.90
CA ALA A 64 18.78 2.66 -18.94
C ALA A 64 18.82 4.13 -18.54
N ASN A 65 19.29 4.99 -19.45
CA ASN A 65 19.15 6.43 -19.34
C ASN A 65 18.61 6.97 -20.67
N VAL A 66 17.30 7.05 -20.77
CA VAL A 66 16.59 7.37 -22.00
C VAL A 66 15.57 8.48 -21.80
N SER A 67 15.09 9.07 -22.89
CA SER A 67 13.98 10.03 -22.88
C SER A 67 12.70 9.50 -23.54
N GLY A 68 12.66 8.21 -23.86
CA GLY A 68 11.47 7.50 -24.32
C GLY A 68 11.11 6.37 -23.35
N GLY A 69 10.03 5.63 -23.66
CA GLY A 69 9.63 4.47 -22.85
C GLY A 69 10.60 3.29 -22.98
N VAL A 70 10.56 2.38 -22.02
CA VAL A 70 11.42 1.19 -21.98
C VAL A 70 10.59 -0.05 -21.72
N THR A 71 10.68 -1.05 -22.59
CA THR A 71 10.34 -2.44 -22.22
C THR A 71 11.64 -3.23 -22.18
N PHE A 72 11.83 -4.04 -21.14
CA PHE A 72 12.94 -4.97 -21.09
C PHE A 72 12.48 -6.28 -20.46
N SER A 73 12.61 -7.38 -21.20
CA SER A 73 12.37 -8.72 -20.69
C SER A 73 13.66 -9.51 -20.67
N ASP A 74 13.86 -10.30 -19.63
CA ASP A 74 14.99 -11.21 -19.42
C ASP A 74 14.48 -12.62 -19.09
N GLY A 75 15.16 -13.66 -19.56
CA GLY A 75 14.70 -15.03 -19.40
C GLY A 75 14.91 -15.63 -18.00
N ASN A 76 15.95 -15.18 -17.27
CA ASN A 76 16.43 -15.85 -16.06
C ASN A 76 16.70 -14.90 -14.87
N GLY A 77 16.38 -13.62 -15.01
CA GLY A 77 16.45 -12.62 -13.96
C GLY A 77 17.69 -11.74 -14.06
N PHE A 78 17.58 -10.53 -13.52
CA PHE A 78 18.64 -9.53 -13.67
C PHE A 78 18.69 -8.56 -12.49
N SER A 79 19.80 -7.82 -12.40
CA SER A 79 19.91 -6.67 -11.51
C SER A 79 19.74 -5.37 -12.29
N LEU A 80 18.91 -4.45 -11.80
CA LEU A 80 18.96 -3.06 -12.24
C LEU A 80 20.13 -2.37 -11.51
N GLY A 81 21.17 -1.98 -12.25
CA GLY A 81 22.45 -1.59 -11.66
C GLY A 81 23.24 -0.60 -12.53
N GLN A 82 24.56 -0.72 -12.49
CA GLN A 82 25.46 0.07 -13.35
C GLN A 82 26.06 -0.83 -14.42
N VAL A 83 26.00 -0.39 -15.67
CA VAL A 83 26.69 -1.01 -16.80
C VAL A 83 27.73 -0.05 -17.34
N THR A 84 28.97 -0.51 -17.41
CA THR A 84 30.09 0.23 -18.02
C THR A 84 30.68 -0.57 -19.17
N SER A 85 30.61 -0.04 -20.38
CA SER A 85 31.28 -0.59 -21.57
C SER A 85 32.48 0.27 -21.92
N SER A 86 33.62 -0.35 -22.20
CA SER A 86 34.83 0.33 -22.72
C SER A 86 35.31 -0.36 -23.98
N VAL A 87 35.80 0.39 -24.96
CA VAL A 87 36.44 -0.16 -26.18
C VAL A 87 37.96 0.04 -26.09
N PRO A 88 38.75 -1.02 -25.80
CA PRO A 88 40.20 -0.91 -25.71
C PRO A 88 40.83 -0.50 -27.05
N GLY A 89 41.87 0.35 -27.01
CA GLY A 89 42.69 0.67 -28.18
C GLY A 89 42.13 1.76 -29.11
N SER A 90 40.96 2.33 -28.81
CA SER A 90 40.60 3.65 -29.33
C SER A 90 41.49 4.68 -28.62
N GLY A 91 42.12 5.61 -29.33
CA GLY A 91 43.07 6.58 -28.76
C GLY A 91 42.47 7.63 -27.79
N GLY A 92 41.35 7.32 -27.14
CA GLY A 92 40.63 8.14 -26.18
C GLY A 92 39.83 7.28 -25.19
N ASN A 93 39.25 7.92 -24.17
CA ASN A 93 38.41 7.25 -23.17
C ASN A 93 36.99 7.01 -23.71
N ASP A 94 36.82 6.03 -24.60
CA ASP A 94 35.50 5.59 -25.08
C ASP A 94 34.85 4.62 -24.07
N THR A 95 34.58 5.17 -22.89
CA THR A 95 33.94 4.48 -21.76
C THR A 95 32.54 5.04 -21.58
N GLN A 96 31.54 4.18 -21.75
CA GLN A 96 30.14 4.51 -21.59
C GLN A 96 29.59 3.85 -20.35
N THR A 97 29.15 4.68 -19.39
CA THR A 97 28.49 4.21 -18.16
C THR A 97 27.02 4.62 -18.16
N THR A 98 26.15 3.67 -17.82
CA THR A 98 24.72 3.87 -17.56
C THR A 98 24.42 3.28 -16.18
N THR A 99 23.62 3.97 -15.36
CA THR A 99 23.26 3.52 -14.01
C THR A 99 21.77 3.65 -13.80
N GLY A 100 21.14 2.62 -13.21
CA GLY A 100 19.74 2.63 -12.83
C GLY A 100 18.81 2.67 -14.04
N LEU A 101 17.63 3.25 -13.83
CA LEU A 101 16.62 3.46 -14.86
C LEU A 101 16.19 4.92 -14.86
N THR A 102 16.19 5.57 -16.02
CA THR A 102 15.63 6.91 -16.21
C THR A 102 14.95 7.00 -17.57
N THR A 103 13.72 7.53 -17.60
CA THR A 103 12.87 7.59 -18.81
C THR A 103 12.29 8.98 -19.10
N ASN A 104 12.62 10.00 -18.29
CA ASN A 104 12.14 11.38 -18.44
C ASN A 104 10.60 11.48 -18.60
N ASN A 105 9.83 10.98 -17.63
CA ASN A 105 8.36 10.99 -17.61
C ASN A 105 7.65 9.97 -18.52
N ASN A 106 8.39 9.03 -19.13
CA ASN A 106 7.79 7.92 -19.86
C ASN A 106 7.71 6.65 -19.01
N ASP A 107 6.82 5.75 -19.40
CA ASP A 107 6.64 4.49 -18.69
C ASP A 107 7.80 3.51 -18.93
N ALA A 108 7.99 2.60 -17.99
CA ALA A 108 8.85 1.44 -18.16
C ALA A 108 8.17 0.15 -17.70
N ILE A 109 8.41 -0.93 -18.43
CA ILE A 109 7.98 -2.28 -18.11
C ILE A 109 9.23 -3.16 -18.04
N LEU A 110 9.50 -3.73 -16.87
CA LEU A 110 10.64 -4.60 -16.63
C LEU A 110 10.13 -5.99 -16.27
N ASP A 111 10.50 -7.00 -17.05
CA ASP A 111 10.14 -8.40 -16.84
C ASP A 111 11.40 -9.24 -16.61
N SER A 112 11.55 -9.80 -15.42
CA SER A 112 12.70 -10.65 -15.07
C SER A 112 12.50 -12.13 -15.43
N GLY A 113 11.42 -12.46 -16.13
CA GLY A 113 11.07 -13.80 -16.55
C GLY A 113 10.97 -14.75 -15.38
N THR A 114 11.68 -15.88 -15.46
CA THR A 114 11.61 -16.93 -14.44
C THR A 114 12.43 -16.63 -13.19
N GLY A 115 13.39 -15.70 -13.28
CA GLY A 115 14.25 -15.31 -12.16
C GLY A 115 13.72 -14.13 -11.37
N GLY A 116 14.54 -13.68 -10.41
CA GLY A 116 14.26 -12.49 -9.61
C GLY A 116 14.80 -11.21 -10.25
N LEU A 117 14.27 -10.08 -9.82
CA LEU A 117 14.79 -8.76 -10.11
C LEU A 117 15.41 -8.16 -8.85
N THR A 118 16.64 -7.66 -8.97
CA THR A 118 17.31 -6.94 -7.89
C THR A 118 17.46 -5.47 -8.24
N LEU A 119 16.89 -4.57 -7.46
CA LEU A 119 17.06 -3.12 -7.62
C LEU A 119 18.30 -2.67 -6.84
N SER A 120 19.45 -2.59 -7.53
CA SER A 120 20.73 -2.14 -6.95
C SER A 120 21.02 -0.65 -7.20
N ALA A 121 20.30 -0.03 -8.15
CA ALA A 121 20.39 1.38 -8.48
C ALA A 121 19.00 1.99 -8.66
N SER A 122 18.91 3.31 -8.50
CA SER A 122 17.63 4.03 -8.50
C SER A 122 16.90 3.93 -9.84
N SER A 123 15.57 3.85 -9.77
CA SER A 123 14.67 4.06 -10.91
C SER A 123 14.01 5.43 -10.77
N ASN A 124 14.20 6.32 -11.74
CA ASN A 124 13.58 7.64 -11.78
C ASN A 124 12.84 7.86 -13.09
N LEU A 125 11.53 7.67 -13.05
CA LEU A 125 10.65 7.85 -14.20
C LEU A 125 9.90 9.19 -14.13
N GLY A 126 10.07 10.00 -13.07
CA GLY A 126 9.30 11.22 -12.86
C GLY A 126 7.80 10.90 -12.78
N SER A 127 6.99 11.46 -13.68
CA SER A 127 5.55 11.17 -13.74
C SER A 127 5.17 9.87 -14.47
N GLY A 128 6.15 9.17 -15.08
CA GLY A 128 5.90 7.90 -15.76
C GLY A 128 5.68 6.75 -14.77
N ASN A 129 5.03 5.69 -15.24
CA ASN A 129 4.73 4.49 -14.46
C ASN A 129 5.81 3.41 -14.65
N LEU A 130 6.13 2.70 -13.56
CA LEU A 130 6.99 1.53 -13.57
C LEU A 130 6.15 0.28 -13.32
N THR A 131 6.16 -0.67 -14.25
CA THR A 131 5.65 -2.02 -14.00
C THR A 131 6.81 -2.99 -13.84
N LEU A 132 6.83 -3.71 -12.71
CA LEU A 132 7.77 -4.79 -12.44
C LEU A 132 7.03 -6.13 -12.54
N ILE A 133 7.47 -6.97 -13.46
CA ILE A 133 6.98 -8.33 -13.66
C ILE A 133 8.09 -9.29 -13.22
N SER A 134 7.83 -10.14 -12.22
CA SER A 134 8.84 -11.07 -11.73
C SER A 134 8.25 -12.34 -11.13
N GLN A 135 8.66 -13.49 -11.66
CA GLN A 135 8.27 -14.78 -11.11
C GLN A 135 9.15 -15.21 -9.93
N GLY A 136 10.43 -14.80 -9.92
CA GLY A 136 11.35 -15.02 -8.80
C GLY A 136 11.23 -13.99 -7.68
N GLY A 137 10.48 -12.90 -7.92
CA GLY A 137 10.26 -11.82 -6.95
C GLY A 137 11.23 -10.67 -7.13
N VAL A 138 10.97 -9.59 -6.41
CA VAL A 138 11.77 -8.36 -6.47
C VAL A 138 12.37 -8.07 -5.12
N THR A 139 13.66 -7.76 -5.08
CA THR A 139 14.34 -7.27 -3.87
C THR A 139 14.98 -5.92 -4.14
N GLN A 140 14.96 -5.07 -3.13
CA GLN A 140 15.51 -3.71 -3.18
C GLN A 140 16.71 -3.59 -2.23
N PHE A 141 17.84 -3.04 -2.73
CA PHE A 141 19.04 -2.83 -1.91
C PHE A 141 19.51 -1.37 -1.93
N GLY A 142 20.04 -0.90 -0.80
CA GLY A 142 20.84 0.33 -0.70
C GLY A 142 20.23 1.54 -1.42
N THR A 143 20.82 1.90 -2.56
CA THR A 143 20.46 3.05 -3.42
C THR A 143 19.34 2.77 -4.42
N GLY A 144 18.71 1.59 -4.39
CA GLY A 144 17.70 1.13 -5.35
C GLY A 144 16.32 1.77 -5.24
N SER A 145 16.20 3.04 -4.86
CA SER A 145 14.90 3.73 -4.69
C SER A 145 14.11 3.85 -5.99
N ILE A 146 12.79 3.97 -5.88
CA ILE A 146 11.86 4.13 -7.01
C ILE A 146 11.18 5.49 -6.92
N THR A 147 11.28 6.30 -7.97
CA THR A 147 10.53 7.54 -8.16
C THR A 147 9.69 7.43 -9.42
N ALA A 148 8.36 7.39 -9.28
CA ALA A 148 7.43 7.16 -10.39
C ALA A 148 6.03 7.73 -10.11
N GLY A 149 5.26 8.04 -11.15
CA GLY A 149 3.83 8.37 -11.02
C GLY A 149 3.01 7.19 -10.51
N GLY A 150 3.43 5.98 -10.85
CA GLY A 150 2.82 4.75 -10.38
C GLY A 150 3.77 3.56 -10.40
N LEU A 151 3.55 2.62 -9.49
CA LEU A 151 4.27 1.36 -9.40
C LEU A 151 3.28 0.19 -9.46
N GLY A 152 3.38 -0.60 -10.53
CA GLY A 152 2.61 -1.82 -10.74
C GLY A 152 3.47 -3.06 -10.50
N LEU A 153 3.03 -3.98 -9.65
CA LEU A 153 3.73 -5.25 -9.40
C LEU A 153 2.92 -6.43 -9.95
N GLN A 154 3.58 -7.35 -10.64
CA GLN A 154 2.97 -8.54 -11.22
C GLN A 154 3.90 -9.75 -11.10
N GLY A 155 3.33 -10.93 -10.87
CA GLY A 155 4.08 -12.19 -10.93
C GLY A 155 3.91 -13.06 -9.69
N THR A 156 4.70 -14.12 -9.59
CA THR A 156 4.50 -15.15 -8.56
C THR A 156 5.37 -15.00 -7.33
N GLY A 157 6.48 -14.26 -7.43
CA GLY A 157 7.46 -14.14 -6.36
C GLY A 157 7.04 -13.16 -5.25
N THR A 158 7.89 -13.08 -4.23
CA THR A 158 7.78 -12.08 -3.16
C THR A 158 8.36 -10.75 -3.62
N PHE A 159 7.68 -9.64 -3.31
CA PHE A 159 8.13 -8.29 -3.64
C PHE A 159 8.50 -7.55 -2.36
N ASP A 160 9.79 -7.37 -2.13
CA ASP A 160 10.36 -6.70 -0.95
C ASP A 160 10.97 -5.36 -1.37
N LEU A 161 10.16 -4.29 -1.26
CA LEU A 161 10.45 -2.92 -1.70
C LEU A 161 10.36 -1.94 -0.51
N ASN A 162 11.14 -2.22 0.53
CA ASN A 162 11.08 -1.54 1.83
C ASN A 162 11.95 -0.26 1.94
N ASN A 163 12.45 0.30 0.83
CA ASN A 163 13.24 1.52 0.89
C ASN A 163 12.35 2.75 1.13
N ALA A 164 12.48 3.37 2.32
CA ALA A 164 11.74 4.59 2.68
C ALA A 164 12.03 5.83 1.81
N SER A 165 12.98 5.74 0.87
CA SER A 165 13.24 6.78 -0.14
C SER A 165 12.46 6.58 -1.44
N ASN A 166 11.60 5.57 -1.54
CA ASN A 166 10.66 5.50 -2.65
C ASN A 166 9.70 6.71 -2.60
N ASP A 167 9.29 7.15 -3.79
CA ASP A 167 8.38 8.29 -4.00
C ASP A 167 7.46 7.92 -5.17
N VAL A 168 6.33 7.30 -4.82
CA VAL A 168 5.35 6.75 -5.77
C VAL A 168 3.95 7.28 -5.43
N THR A 169 3.29 7.92 -6.39
CA THR A 169 1.94 8.45 -6.14
C THR A 169 0.87 7.35 -6.08
N THR A 170 0.94 6.35 -6.97
CA THR A 170 -0.03 5.24 -7.03
C THR A 170 0.66 3.89 -7.01
N PHE A 171 0.32 3.05 -6.04
CA PHE A 171 0.77 1.68 -5.92
C PHE A 171 -0.33 0.71 -6.33
N ALA A 172 0.04 -0.35 -7.05
CA ALA A 172 -0.83 -1.49 -7.31
C ALA A 172 -0.01 -2.79 -7.39
N ALA A 173 -0.56 -3.88 -6.88
CA ALA A 173 0.08 -5.20 -6.94
C ALA A 173 -0.94 -6.29 -7.24
N ASN A 174 -0.60 -7.19 -8.16
CA ASN A 174 -1.32 -8.43 -8.41
C ASN A 174 -0.29 -9.55 -8.46
N VAL A 175 0.00 -10.12 -7.30
CA VAL A 175 1.09 -11.08 -7.13
C VAL A 175 0.63 -12.33 -6.39
N SER A 176 1.36 -13.42 -6.55
CA SER A 176 1.10 -14.62 -5.73
C SER A 176 1.88 -14.60 -4.41
N GLY A 177 3.05 -13.96 -4.36
CA GLY A 177 3.88 -13.85 -3.15
C GLY A 177 3.44 -12.73 -2.19
N GLY A 178 4.23 -12.54 -1.14
CA GLY A 178 4.04 -11.42 -0.19
C GLY A 178 4.53 -10.09 -0.76
N VAL A 179 4.05 -8.99 -0.19
CA VAL A 179 4.38 -7.63 -0.64
C VAL A 179 4.80 -6.75 0.53
N THR A 180 6.01 -6.19 0.51
CA THR A 180 6.38 -5.04 1.32
C THR A 180 6.62 -3.85 0.42
N PHE A 181 5.99 -2.72 0.71
CA PHE A 181 6.27 -1.45 0.04
C PHE A 181 6.33 -0.32 1.06
N SER A 182 7.46 0.41 1.07
CA SER A 182 7.64 1.63 1.86
C SER A 182 7.79 2.82 0.92
N ASP A 183 7.19 3.94 1.28
CA ASP A 183 7.21 5.22 0.56
C ASP A 183 7.54 6.36 1.54
N GLY A 184 8.26 7.38 1.09
CA GLY A 184 8.74 8.46 1.94
C GLY A 184 7.68 9.50 2.31
N ASN A 185 6.70 9.74 1.43
CA ASN A 185 5.84 10.93 1.50
C ASN A 185 4.34 10.63 1.31
N GLY A 186 3.96 9.37 1.17
CA GLY A 186 2.59 8.90 1.12
C GLY A 186 2.12 8.54 -0.28
N PHE A 187 1.19 7.60 -0.36
CA PHE A 187 0.74 7.06 -1.64
C PHE A 187 -0.71 6.60 -1.59
N SER A 188 -1.23 6.21 -2.75
CA SER A 188 -2.54 5.57 -2.86
C SER A 188 -2.44 4.15 -3.41
N VAL A 189 -3.23 3.23 -2.87
CA VAL A 189 -3.49 1.93 -3.51
C VAL A 189 -4.58 2.13 -4.56
N GLY A 190 -4.26 1.94 -5.83
CA GLY A 190 -5.12 2.31 -6.96
C GLY A 190 -4.94 1.44 -8.20
N GLN A 191 -5.06 2.04 -9.38
CA GLN A 191 -4.76 1.40 -10.66
C GLN A 191 -3.52 2.03 -11.26
N VAL A 192 -2.61 1.20 -11.75
CA VAL A 192 -1.41 1.63 -12.49
C VAL A 192 -1.47 1.00 -13.87
N THR A 193 -1.33 1.82 -14.91
CA THR A 193 -1.23 1.38 -16.31
C THR A 193 0.06 1.93 -16.91
N SER A 194 0.99 1.04 -17.24
CA SER A 194 2.20 1.38 -17.99
C SER A 194 1.98 1.05 -19.46
N SER A 195 2.26 1.99 -20.37
CA SER A 195 2.13 1.78 -21.81
C SER A 195 3.37 2.28 -22.54
N VAL A 196 4.07 1.38 -23.21
CA VAL A 196 5.27 1.69 -23.99
C VAL A 196 5.03 1.32 -25.46
N PRO A 197 5.22 2.24 -26.41
CA PRO A 197 5.09 1.93 -27.84
C PRO A 197 6.10 0.86 -28.29
N GLY A 198 5.63 -0.28 -28.76
CA GLY A 198 6.47 -1.39 -29.24
C GLY A 198 6.36 -1.64 -30.75
N SER A 199 7.26 -2.49 -31.25
CA SER A 199 7.36 -2.92 -32.65
C SER A 199 6.13 -3.68 -33.17
N GLY A 200 5.31 -4.25 -32.28
CA GLY A 200 4.05 -4.94 -32.57
C GLY A 200 2.78 -4.21 -32.11
N GLY A 201 2.89 -2.95 -31.69
CA GLY A 201 1.84 -2.21 -30.98
C GLY A 201 2.29 -1.81 -29.58
N ASN A 202 1.41 -1.18 -28.79
CA ASN A 202 1.78 -0.78 -27.42
C ASN A 202 1.87 -2.01 -26.52
N ASP A 203 2.99 -2.17 -25.81
CA ASP A 203 3.06 -3.03 -24.63
C ASP A 203 2.36 -2.29 -23.49
N THR A 204 1.26 -2.85 -23.00
CA THR A 204 0.42 -2.20 -21.99
C THR A 204 0.13 -3.16 -20.86
N GLN A 205 0.53 -2.77 -19.65
CA GLN A 205 0.36 -3.55 -18.43
C GLN A 205 -0.47 -2.75 -17.43
N THR A 206 -1.58 -3.35 -16.99
CA THR A 206 -2.47 -2.73 -15.99
C THR A 206 -2.53 -3.59 -14.75
N THR A 207 -2.28 -2.98 -13.60
CA THR A 207 -2.43 -3.59 -12.27
C THR A 207 -3.41 -2.75 -11.45
N THR A 208 -4.26 -3.37 -10.64
CA THR A 208 -5.27 -2.66 -9.85
C THR A 208 -5.38 -3.24 -8.45
N GLY A 209 -5.44 -2.36 -7.45
CA GLY A 209 -5.55 -2.73 -6.04
C GLY A 209 -4.29 -3.41 -5.52
N LEU A 210 -4.47 -4.19 -4.46
CA LEU A 210 -3.44 -5.06 -3.89
C LEU A 210 -4.03 -6.46 -3.79
N THR A 211 -3.49 -7.42 -4.53
CA THR A 211 -3.86 -8.83 -4.44
C THR A 211 -2.64 -9.66 -4.15
N THR A 212 -2.74 -10.51 -3.14
CA THR A 212 -1.78 -11.58 -2.85
C THR A 212 -2.52 -12.92 -2.86
N ASN A 213 -1.81 -14.03 -3.04
CA ASN A 213 -2.41 -15.36 -2.98
C ASN A 213 -2.27 -15.97 -1.58
N ASN A 214 -2.97 -15.40 -0.59
CA ASN A 214 -2.90 -15.82 0.83
C ASN A 214 -1.60 -15.46 1.55
N ASN A 215 -0.78 -14.58 0.95
CA ASN A 215 0.45 -14.08 1.56
C ASN A 215 0.23 -12.71 2.20
N ASP A 216 1.09 -12.36 3.15
CA ASP A 216 1.00 -11.10 3.86
C ASP A 216 1.38 -9.91 2.97
N ALA A 217 0.89 -8.73 3.34
CA ALA A 217 1.40 -7.48 2.82
C ALA A 217 1.64 -6.44 3.92
N ILE A 218 2.70 -5.67 3.76
CA ILE A 218 3.08 -4.55 4.62
C ILE A 218 3.16 -3.31 3.74
N LEU A 219 2.33 -2.31 4.02
CA LEU A 219 2.32 -1.04 3.32
C LEU A 219 2.70 0.08 4.29
N ASP A 220 3.81 0.76 4.02
CA ASP A 220 4.31 1.88 4.83
C ASP A 220 4.32 3.17 4.00
N SER A 221 3.52 4.14 4.39
CA SER A 221 3.40 5.45 3.71
C SER A 221 4.37 6.51 4.25
N GLY A 222 5.29 6.12 5.13
CA GLY A 222 6.31 7.00 5.69
C GLY A 222 5.69 8.20 6.38
N THR A 223 6.11 9.40 6.01
CA THR A 223 5.64 10.64 6.65
C THR A 223 4.25 11.08 6.17
N GLY A 224 3.77 10.55 5.05
CA GLY A 224 2.50 10.91 4.44
C GLY A 224 1.33 10.03 4.84
N GLY A 225 0.20 10.27 4.19
CA GLY A 225 -1.01 9.47 4.35
C GLY A 225 -1.06 8.32 3.34
N LEU A 226 -1.87 7.31 3.67
CA LEU A 226 -2.20 6.21 2.75
C LEU A 226 -3.67 6.29 2.34
N THR A 227 -3.94 6.34 1.04
CA THR A 227 -5.32 6.30 0.53
C THR A 227 -5.62 4.98 -0.15
N LEU A 228 -6.73 4.31 0.19
CA LEU A 228 -7.18 3.10 -0.46
C LEU A 228 -8.29 3.44 -1.48
N ASN A 229 -7.91 3.52 -2.76
CA ASN A 229 -8.83 3.78 -3.89
C ASN A 229 -9.34 2.51 -4.55
N ALA A 230 -8.59 1.41 -4.45
CA ALA A 230 -8.93 0.09 -4.99
C ALA A 230 -8.75 -0.99 -3.91
N SER A 231 -9.37 -2.15 -4.13
CA SER A 231 -9.45 -3.20 -3.12
C SER A 231 -8.10 -3.83 -2.79
N SER A 232 -7.92 -4.18 -1.51
CA SER A 232 -6.84 -5.02 -1.01
C SER A 232 -7.36 -6.41 -0.64
N ASN A 233 -7.05 -7.43 -1.43
CA ASN A 233 -7.52 -8.81 -1.29
C ASN A 233 -6.34 -9.76 -1.06
N LEU A 234 -6.10 -10.12 0.20
CA LEU A 234 -4.99 -10.99 0.61
C LEU A 234 -5.46 -12.41 0.97
N GLY A 235 -6.76 -12.71 0.92
CA GLY A 235 -7.29 -14.00 1.33
C GLY A 235 -7.02 -14.27 2.82
N SER A 236 -6.29 -15.34 3.15
CA SER A 236 -5.89 -15.62 4.54
C SER A 236 -4.62 -14.88 5.00
N GLY A 237 -3.94 -14.15 4.12
CA GLY A 237 -2.77 -13.35 4.47
C GLY A 237 -3.15 -12.10 5.26
N ASN A 238 -2.21 -11.60 6.06
CA ASN A 238 -2.37 -10.41 6.91
C ASN A 238 -1.96 -9.14 6.17
N LEU A 239 -2.80 -8.09 6.26
CA LEU A 239 -2.47 -6.74 5.80
C LEU A 239 -2.04 -5.90 7.00
N THR A 240 -0.84 -5.33 6.96
CA THR A 240 -0.42 -4.29 7.91
C THR A 240 -0.27 -2.95 7.20
N LEU A 241 -0.97 -1.93 7.68
CA LEU A 241 -0.89 -0.56 7.19
C LEU A 241 -0.13 0.30 8.20
N ILE A 242 0.95 0.94 7.75
CA ILE A 242 1.76 1.86 8.55
C ILE A 242 1.65 3.25 7.92
N SER A 243 1.20 4.23 8.70
CA SER A 243 1.03 5.59 8.20
C SER A 243 1.14 6.65 9.28
N GLN A 244 1.97 7.67 9.03
CA GLN A 244 2.09 8.82 9.93
C GLN A 244 1.14 9.96 9.57
N GLY A 245 0.61 9.99 8.33
CA GLY A 245 -0.45 10.91 7.91
C GLY A 245 -1.86 10.35 8.10
N GLY A 246 -1.98 9.08 8.48
CA GLY A 246 -3.25 8.36 8.63
C GLY A 246 -3.68 7.62 7.37
N VAL A 247 -4.74 6.84 7.49
CA VAL A 247 -5.28 6.02 6.39
C VAL A 247 -6.67 6.52 6.03
N GLN A 248 -6.92 6.74 4.74
CA GLN A 248 -8.26 7.05 4.22
C GLN A 248 -8.72 5.92 3.32
N GLN A 249 -9.88 5.34 3.64
CA GLN A 249 -10.58 4.42 2.76
C GLN A 249 -11.56 5.21 1.88
N ASN A 250 -11.52 4.99 0.57
CA ASN A 250 -12.54 5.43 -0.38
C ASN A 250 -13.46 4.26 -0.76
N ALA A 251 -14.57 4.52 -1.46
CA ALA A 251 -15.59 3.51 -1.76
C ALA A 251 -15.06 2.25 -2.49
N GLY A 252 -14.00 2.38 -3.28
CA GLY A 252 -13.34 1.25 -3.95
C GLY A 252 -12.29 0.52 -3.10
N GLY A 253 -11.90 1.08 -1.95
CA GLY A 253 -10.81 0.64 -1.08
C GLY A 253 -11.15 -0.50 -0.12
N GLY A 254 -11.98 -1.46 -0.54
CA GLY A 254 -12.36 -2.59 0.31
C GLY A 254 -11.16 -3.43 0.75
N ILE A 255 -11.22 -4.04 1.93
CA ILE A 255 -10.15 -4.88 2.49
C ILE A 255 -10.69 -6.27 2.79
N THR A 256 -10.00 -7.30 2.28
CA THR A 256 -10.20 -8.71 2.64
C THR A 256 -8.86 -9.32 3.04
N ALA A 257 -8.69 -9.67 4.30
CA ALA A 257 -7.43 -10.24 4.83
C ALA A 257 -7.71 -11.19 6.00
N GLY A 258 -6.77 -12.09 6.32
CA GLY A 258 -6.83 -12.91 7.53
C GLY A 258 -6.79 -12.04 8.79
N GLY A 259 -5.88 -11.08 8.81
CA GLY A 259 -5.77 -10.06 9.84
C GLY A 259 -5.47 -8.69 9.28
N LEU A 260 -5.93 -7.65 9.96
CA LEU A 260 -5.64 -6.25 9.64
C LEU A 260 -4.96 -5.57 10.83
N GLY A 261 -3.69 -5.25 10.64
CA GLY A 261 -2.87 -4.45 11.55
C GLY A 261 -2.82 -3.00 11.06
N VAL A 262 -2.97 -2.03 11.96
CA VAL A 262 -2.76 -0.62 11.63
C VAL A 262 -1.85 0.07 12.64
N GLN A 263 -0.87 0.83 12.17
CA GLN A 263 0.11 1.51 13.01
C GLN A 263 0.38 2.94 12.54
N GLY A 264 0.58 3.86 13.47
CA GLY A 264 1.12 5.19 13.19
C GLY A 264 0.31 6.32 13.82
N ASN A 265 0.16 7.43 13.11
CA ASN A 265 -0.41 8.67 13.63
C ASN A 265 -1.60 9.15 12.78
N GLY A 266 -2.35 10.11 13.30
CA GLY A 266 -3.44 10.75 12.54
C GLY A 266 -4.72 9.93 12.54
N THR A 267 -5.56 10.14 11.53
CA THR A 267 -6.86 9.49 11.42
C THR A 267 -6.77 8.26 10.54
N PHE A 268 -7.22 7.11 11.05
CA PHE A 268 -7.41 5.89 10.30
C PHE A 268 -8.91 5.72 10.06
N ASP A 269 -9.36 6.09 8.87
CA ASP A 269 -10.76 6.02 8.42
C ASP A 269 -10.97 4.80 7.52
N LEU A 270 -11.39 3.69 8.15
CA LEU A 270 -11.64 2.38 7.57
C LEU A 270 -13.15 2.03 7.62
N ASN A 271 -13.99 3.01 7.29
CA ASN A 271 -15.45 2.88 7.39
C ASN A 271 -16.21 3.14 6.08
N ASN A 272 -15.49 3.40 4.98
CA ASN A 272 -16.04 3.90 3.73
C ASN A 272 -16.15 2.82 2.65
N ALA A 273 -15.61 1.62 2.91
CA ALA A 273 -15.76 0.43 2.07
C ALA A 273 -15.76 -0.85 2.93
N PRO A 274 -16.18 -2.00 2.38
CA PRO A 274 -16.16 -3.29 3.08
C PRO A 274 -14.80 -3.62 3.71
N VAL A 275 -14.79 -3.99 4.98
CA VAL A 275 -13.63 -4.59 5.65
C VAL A 275 -14.02 -5.97 6.19
N ILE A 276 -13.33 -7.00 5.72
CA ILE A 276 -13.55 -8.40 6.11
C ILE A 276 -12.23 -8.95 6.66
N THR A 277 -12.16 -9.17 7.97
CA THR A 277 -10.96 -9.64 8.66
C THR A 277 -11.29 -10.53 9.84
N ALA A 278 -10.52 -11.59 10.10
CA ALA A 278 -10.74 -12.42 11.27
C ALA A 278 -10.16 -11.79 12.55
N VAL A 279 -9.01 -11.13 12.42
CA VAL A 279 -8.30 -10.45 13.52
C VAL A 279 -8.03 -8.99 13.15
N PHE A 280 -8.31 -8.09 14.07
CA PHE A 280 -7.94 -6.68 13.95
C PHE A 280 -7.02 -6.28 15.11
N ALA A 281 -6.00 -5.48 14.81
CA ALA A 281 -5.13 -4.89 15.80
C ALA A 281 -4.73 -3.48 15.36
N ALA A 282 -4.60 -2.57 16.32
CA ALA A 282 -4.25 -1.20 16.02
C ALA A 282 -3.36 -0.59 17.09
N ASN A 283 -2.34 0.15 16.65
CA ASN A 283 -1.44 0.94 17.48
C ASN A 283 -1.33 2.34 16.87
N ILE A 284 -2.29 3.20 17.18
CA ILE A 284 -2.44 4.52 16.54
C ILE A 284 -2.36 5.61 17.60
N ASN A 285 -1.57 6.65 17.34
CA ASN A 285 -1.64 7.91 18.05
C ASN A 285 -2.53 8.90 17.27
N GLY A 286 -3.83 8.82 17.51
CA GLY A 286 -4.84 9.59 16.77
C GLY A 286 -6.22 8.97 16.88
N SER A 287 -6.97 8.98 15.78
CA SER A 287 -8.36 8.50 15.75
C SER A 287 -8.51 7.31 14.82
N LEU A 288 -9.41 6.40 15.20
CA LEU A 288 -9.80 5.25 14.39
C LEU A 288 -11.31 5.29 14.16
N LEU A 289 -11.70 5.15 12.90
CA LEU A 289 -13.05 4.82 12.47
C LEU A 289 -12.95 3.49 11.73
N TYR A 290 -13.67 2.47 12.20
CA TYR A 290 -13.64 1.14 11.62
C TYR A 290 -15.05 0.60 11.50
N SER A 291 -15.40 0.06 10.33
CA SER A 291 -16.63 -0.72 10.13
C SER A 291 -16.33 -2.03 9.41
N GLY A 292 -16.34 -3.13 10.16
CA GLY A 292 -16.25 -4.48 9.59
C GLY A 292 -17.61 -5.01 9.16
N LEU A 293 -17.62 -5.90 8.15
CA LEU A 293 -18.82 -6.64 7.73
C LEU A 293 -19.01 -7.95 8.51
N ASN A 294 -18.02 -8.38 9.28
CA ASN A 294 -18.03 -9.60 10.06
C ASN A 294 -17.65 -9.35 11.53
N SER A 295 -17.95 -10.32 12.39
CA SER A 295 -17.40 -10.35 13.75
C SER A 295 -15.88 -10.44 13.68
N VAL A 296 -15.19 -9.63 14.49
CA VAL A 296 -13.74 -9.49 14.46
C VAL A 296 -13.16 -9.69 15.86
N ALA A 297 -12.06 -10.44 15.94
CA ALA A 297 -11.30 -10.59 17.17
C ALA A 297 -10.26 -9.48 17.29
N ILE A 298 -10.21 -8.79 18.43
CA ILE A 298 -9.10 -7.91 18.78
C ILE A 298 -7.96 -8.78 19.31
N GLY A 299 -6.88 -8.88 18.55
CA GLY A 299 -5.81 -9.84 18.79
C GLY A 299 -4.44 -9.33 18.38
N THR A 300 -3.60 -10.24 17.93
CA THR A 300 -2.28 -9.92 17.36
C THR A 300 -2.32 -10.20 15.86
N VAL A 301 -1.94 -9.21 15.07
CA VAL A 301 -1.71 -9.33 13.63
C VAL A 301 -0.21 -9.24 13.40
N ALA A 302 0.39 -10.29 12.85
CA ALA A 302 1.78 -10.33 12.47
C ALA A 302 1.86 -10.54 10.96
N SER A 303 2.32 -9.54 10.22
CA SER A 303 2.60 -9.64 8.79
C SER A 303 4.09 -9.92 8.60
N THR A 304 4.44 -10.95 7.83
CA THR A 304 5.83 -11.29 7.49
C THR A 304 5.99 -11.49 6.00
N VAL A 305 6.91 -10.74 5.40
CA VAL A 305 7.21 -10.77 3.97
C VAL A 305 8.72 -10.71 3.80
N GLY A 306 9.31 -11.74 3.17
CA GLY A 306 10.77 -11.80 3.05
C GLY A 306 11.44 -11.77 4.44
N SER A 307 12.34 -10.81 4.66
CA SER A 307 12.96 -10.56 5.96
C SER A 307 12.19 -9.59 6.86
N ASP A 308 11.17 -8.91 6.32
CA ASP A 308 10.40 -7.92 7.05
C ASP A 308 9.30 -8.58 7.86
N SER A 309 9.17 -8.15 9.11
CA SER A 309 8.13 -8.63 10.01
C SER A 309 7.63 -7.47 10.86
N VAL A 310 6.31 -7.28 10.85
CA VAL A 310 5.64 -6.22 11.61
C VAL A 310 4.51 -6.86 12.42
N THR A 311 4.51 -6.58 13.72
CA THR A 311 3.48 -7.09 14.64
C THR A 311 2.70 -5.94 15.26
N THR A 312 1.38 -6.04 15.23
CA THR A 312 0.43 -5.14 15.90
C THR A 312 -0.39 -5.97 16.88
N SER A 313 -0.54 -5.52 18.13
CA SER A 313 -1.26 -6.27 19.16
C SER A 313 -2.26 -5.39 19.91
N GLY A 314 -3.48 -5.91 20.09
CA GLY A 314 -4.56 -5.26 20.81
C GLY A 314 -5.10 -4.02 20.10
N LEU A 315 -5.81 -3.17 20.85
CA LEU A 315 -6.27 -1.87 20.38
C LEU A 315 -5.66 -0.79 21.28
N ASN A 316 -4.57 -0.17 20.82
CA ASN A 316 -3.93 0.97 21.47
C ASN A 316 -4.18 2.23 20.64
N ILE A 317 -5.12 3.08 21.08
CA ILE A 317 -5.52 4.30 20.36
C ILE A 317 -5.38 5.52 21.28
N GLY A 318 -4.44 6.41 20.97
CA GLY A 318 -4.19 7.64 21.74
C GLY A 318 -3.85 7.36 23.21
N GLY A 319 -3.11 6.27 23.48
CA GLY A 319 -2.73 5.83 24.82
C GLY A 319 -3.81 5.04 25.59
N ARG A 320 -4.95 4.74 24.95
CA ARG A 320 -5.99 3.87 25.52
C ARG A 320 -5.84 2.46 24.98
N GLN A 321 -5.63 1.49 25.89
CA GLN A 321 -5.36 0.10 25.55
C GLN A 321 -6.56 -0.79 25.90
N LEU A 322 -7.14 -1.46 24.91
CA LEU A 322 -7.90 -2.70 25.14
C LEU A 322 -6.94 -3.90 25.03
N PRO A 323 -7.07 -4.89 25.93
CA PRO A 323 -6.26 -6.10 25.88
C PRO A 323 -6.57 -6.95 24.65
N SER A 324 -5.56 -7.67 24.16
CA SER A 324 -5.71 -8.80 23.25
C SER A 324 -6.67 -9.83 23.86
N ASN A 325 -7.60 -10.36 23.06
CA ASN A 325 -8.69 -11.29 23.40
C ASN A 325 -10.07 -10.65 23.63
N SER A 326 -10.29 -9.42 23.17
CA SER A 326 -11.64 -8.82 23.12
C SER A 326 -12.34 -9.20 21.81
N GLN A 327 -13.64 -9.52 21.83
CA GLN A 327 -14.44 -9.66 20.60
C GLN A 327 -15.28 -8.40 20.35
N VAL A 328 -15.40 -8.02 19.08
CA VAL A 328 -16.29 -6.94 18.62
C VAL A 328 -17.25 -7.54 17.59
N THR A 329 -18.55 -7.48 17.87
CA THR A 329 -19.60 -8.03 17.00
C THR A 329 -19.93 -7.08 15.84
N SER A 330 -20.51 -7.61 14.77
CA SER A 330 -20.85 -6.83 13.56
C SER A 330 -21.97 -5.81 13.84
N GLU A 331 -21.88 -4.61 13.26
CA GLU A 331 -22.66 -3.37 13.55
C GLU A 331 -22.03 -2.39 14.54
N THR A 332 -20.73 -2.54 14.80
CA THR A 332 -20.02 -1.70 15.77
C THR A 332 -19.24 -0.57 15.09
N LYS A 333 -19.77 0.66 15.10
CA LYS A 333 -18.98 1.86 14.78
C LYS A 333 -18.12 2.23 15.98
N VAL A 334 -16.83 1.94 15.92
CA VAL A 334 -15.85 2.39 16.91
C VAL A 334 -15.37 3.79 16.52
N GLU A 335 -15.81 4.83 17.22
CA GLU A 335 -15.26 6.19 17.13
C GLU A 335 -14.42 6.48 18.37
N ILE A 336 -13.10 6.51 18.25
CA ILE A 336 -12.21 6.95 19.33
C ILE A 336 -11.58 8.29 18.92
N GLY A 337 -12.21 9.39 19.34
CA GLY A 337 -11.65 10.74 19.27
C GLY A 337 -10.83 11.08 20.53
N GLY A 338 -9.66 11.71 20.41
CA GLY A 338 -9.09 12.47 21.54
C GLY A 338 -10.05 13.63 21.85
N SER A 339 -10.53 13.88 23.07
CA SER A 339 -9.93 13.81 24.40
C SER A 339 -10.91 13.18 25.41
N ALA A 340 -10.41 12.35 26.33
CA ALA A 340 -10.87 12.29 27.73
C ALA A 340 -9.89 11.44 28.57
N THR A 341 -9.50 12.01 29.70
CA THR A 341 -8.52 11.60 30.71
C THR A 341 -8.72 10.17 31.22
N VAL A 342 -7.64 9.39 31.29
CA VAL A 342 -7.58 8.16 32.09
C VAL A 342 -6.74 8.44 33.33
N ALA A 343 -7.39 8.55 34.49
CA ALA A 343 -6.74 8.46 35.78
C ALA A 343 -7.10 7.12 36.43
N THR A 344 -6.05 6.41 36.84
CA THR A 344 -6.03 5.06 37.40
C THR A 344 -6.66 4.99 38.80
N GLY A 345 -7.30 3.86 39.10
CA GLY A 345 -7.58 3.43 40.48
C GLY A 345 -8.89 3.98 41.05
N THR A 346 -9.73 3.05 41.53
CA THR A 346 -10.88 3.25 42.42
C THR A 346 -11.48 4.67 42.49
N THR A 347 -12.63 4.84 41.83
CA THR A 347 -13.66 5.91 41.94
C THR A 347 -13.67 7.06 40.90
N LYS A 348 -14.89 7.19 40.32
CA LYS A 348 -15.59 8.29 39.61
C LYS A 348 -15.24 8.64 38.15
N ILE A 349 -16.30 8.53 37.33
CA ILE A 349 -16.48 8.87 35.91
C ILE A 349 -16.57 10.40 35.76
N SER A 350 -16.06 10.96 34.65
CA SER A 350 -16.31 12.35 34.25
C SER A 350 -16.80 12.42 32.80
N CYS A 351 -17.94 13.09 32.61
CA CYS A 351 -18.64 13.29 31.34
C CYS A 351 -18.09 14.50 30.55
N SER A 352 -18.26 14.48 29.23
CA SER A 352 -18.21 15.70 28.41
C SER A 352 -19.16 15.59 27.22
N ARG A 353 -20.25 16.38 27.22
CA ARG A 353 -20.85 17.10 26.07
C ARG A 353 -22.08 17.91 26.52
N ASN A 354 -22.30 19.07 25.90
CA ASN A 354 -23.38 20.01 26.24
C ASN A 354 -24.70 19.63 25.56
N ILE A 355 -25.82 20.01 26.18
CA ILE A 355 -27.19 19.65 25.79
C ILE A 355 -27.60 20.17 24.40
N GLU A 356 -27.03 21.29 23.96
CA GLU A 356 -27.43 21.92 22.70
C GLU A 356 -26.89 21.18 21.46
N GLN A 357 -25.71 20.57 21.53
CA GLN A 357 -25.20 19.72 20.42
C GLN A 357 -26.00 18.42 20.26
N ALA A 358 -26.58 17.89 21.33
CA ALA A 358 -27.41 16.68 21.27
C ALA A 358 -28.79 16.93 20.63
N LYS A 359 -29.27 18.18 20.63
CA LYS A 359 -30.57 18.55 20.05
C LYS A 359 -30.52 18.71 18.54
N GLU A 360 -29.43 19.23 17.98
CA GLU A 360 -29.27 19.40 16.53
C GLU A 360 -29.09 18.05 15.80
N GLU A 361 -28.37 17.09 16.38
CA GLU A 361 -28.15 15.77 15.77
C GLU A 361 -29.45 14.93 15.68
N ASN A 362 -30.40 15.15 16.59
CA ASN A 362 -31.67 14.42 16.64
C ASN A 362 -32.73 14.91 15.62
N GLN A 363 -32.57 16.11 15.05
CA GLN A 363 -33.50 16.60 14.03
C GLN A 363 -33.21 16.09 12.61
N GLU A 364 -32.03 15.52 12.35
CA GLU A 364 -31.61 15.12 11.00
C GLU A 364 -31.78 13.63 10.63
N SER A 365 -32.43 12.80 11.47
CA SER A 365 -32.72 11.39 11.14
C SER A 365 -31.49 10.56 10.73
N LYS A 366 -30.26 10.93 11.13
CA LYS A 366 -29.04 10.14 10.94
C LYS A 366 -28.77 9.29 12.18
N SER A 367 -29.62 8.28 12.40
CA SER A 367 -29.35 7.28 13.42
C SER A 367 -28.15 6.43 12.99
N LYS A 368 -26.95 6.78 13.44
CA LYS A 368 -25.75 5.93 13.34
C LYS A 368 -25.51 5.35 14.73
N SER A 369 -25.64 4.04 14.88
CA SER A 369 -25.23 3.32 16.10
C SER A 369 -23.78 3.67 16.44
N ARG A 370 -23.53 4.08 17.69
CA ARG A 370 -22.20 4.46 18.20
C ARG A 370 -21.80 3.47 19.28
N LEU A 371 -20.63 2.84 19.16
CA LEU A 371 -20.08 2.05 20.26
C LEU A 371 -19.50 2.98 21.32
N VAL A 372 -19.97 2.84 22.55
CA VAL A 372 -19.30 3.39 23.74
C VAL A 372 -18.78 2.20 24.54
N LEU A 373 -17.45 2.10 24.68
CA LEU A 373 -16.80 1.07 25.49
C LEU A 373 -16.78 1.51 26.96
N ILE A 374 -17.59 0.86 27.80
CA ILE A 374 -17.50 0.99 29.26
C ILE A 374 -17.02 -0.36 29.82
N ASN A 375 -15.81 -0.37 30.40
CA ASN A 375 -15.28 -1.46 31.24
C ASN A 375 -15.32 -2.88 30.65
N GLY A 376 -15.03 -3.05 29.35
CA GLY A 376 -14.90 -4.38 28.75
C GLY A 376 -16.21 -5.19 28.74
N ARG A 377 -17.36 -4.54 28.94
CA ARG A 377 -18.68 -5.13 28.75
C ARG A 377 -19.38 -4.41 27.60
N GLU A 378 -19.83 -5.19 26.63
CA GLU A 378 -20.65 -4.74 25.52
C GLU A 378 -21.86 -3.98 26.08
N THR A 379 -22.00 -2.72 25.70
CA THR A 379 -23.24 -1.97 25.91
C THR A 379 -23.67 -1.44 24.55
N SER A 380 -24.63 -2.14 23.95
CA SER A 380 -25.46 -1.55 22.89
C SER A 380 -26.20 -0.39 23.53
N VAL A 381 -25.88 0.84 23.09
CA VAL A 381 -26.75 1.97 23.39
C VAL A 381 -27.82 1.91 22.31
N ASP A 382 -28.96 1.32 22.67
CA ASP A 382 -30.16 1.33 21.84
C ASP A 382 -30.40 2.80 21.43
N PRO A 383 -30.58 3.14 20.14
CA PRO A 383 -31.04 4.48 19.80
C PRO A 383 -32.33 4.68 20.57
N VAL A 384 -32.33 5.59 21.55
CA VAL A 384 -33.48 5.83 22.44
C VAL A 384 -34.72 5.89 21.56
N THR A 385 -35.49 4.81 21.58
CA THR A 385 -36.65 4.65 20.72
C THR A 385 -37.69 5.58 21.29
N ARG A 386 -37.70 6.80 20.74
CA ARG A 386 -38.73 7.84 20.92
C ARG A 386 -39.30 7.90 22.34
N LEU A 387 -38.60 8.56 23.25
CA LEU A 387 -39.32 9.26 24.31
C LEU A 387 -40.00 10.47 23.66
N THR A 388 -41.33 10.46 23.65
CA THR A 388 -42.11 11.63 23.27
C THR A 388 -41.91 12.71 24.35
N VAL A 389 -41.99 13.99 23.96
CA VAL A 389 -41.86 15.12 24.89
C VAL A 389 -42.85 15.02 26.06
N ASP A 390 -43.97 14.34 25.86
CA ASP A 390 -45.01 14.12 26.86
C ASP A 390 -44.60 13.08 27.92
N GLU A 391 -43.82 12.04 27.55
CA GLU A 391 -43.32 11.02 28.50
C GLU A 391 -42.21 11.54 29.42
N ILE A 392 -41.53 12.62 29.01
CA ILE A 392 -40.55 13.34 29.84
C ILE A 392 -41.27 14.20 30.89
N ASN A 393 -42.40 14.81 30.52
CA ASN A 393 -43.15 15.71 31.41
C ASN A 393 -44.00 14.97 32.46
N GLU A 394 -44.43 13.72 32.20
CA GLU A 394 -45.20 12.94 33.19
C GLU A 394 -44.33 12.32 34.30
N LYS A 395 -42.99 12.29 34.16
CA LYS A 395 -42.06 11.69 35.14
C LYS A 395 -41.31 12.68 36.04
N GLU A 396 -41.68 13.96 36.03
CA GLU A 396 -41.00 15.01 36.81
C GLU A 396 -41.12 14.93 38.34
N SER A 397 -41.69 13.88 38.95
CA SER A 397 -42.09 13.98 40.36
C SER A 397 -41.25 13.29 41.44
N THR A 398 -40.39 12.28 41.20
CA THR A 398 -39.70 11.65 42.36
C THR A 398 -38.32 11.02 42.13
N ASP A 399 -37.88 10.74 40.90
CA ASP A 399 -36.67 9.91 40.69
C ASP A 399 -35.45 10.65 40.08
N PHE A 400 -35.54 11.97 39.91
CA PHE A 400 -34.43 12.78 39.42
C PHE A 400 -33.84 13.59 40.56
N ASN A 401 -32.71 13.14 41.11
CA ASN A 401 -31.94 13.95 42.04
C ASN A 401 -31.33 15.12 41.29
N ASP A 402 -31.66 16.31 41.79
CA ASP A 402 -31.34 17.63 41.26
C ASP A 402 -29.87 18.02 41.57
N ASP A 403 -28.92 17.15 41.20
CA ASP A 403 -27.49 17.47 41.19
C ASP A 403 -27.11 17.87 39.77
N GLY A 404 -27.20 19.17 39.50
CA GLY A 404 -26.98 19.78 38.19
C GLY A 404 -25.84 19.16 37.37
N ASN A 405 -26.23 18.75 36.15
CA ASN A 405 -25.42 18.40 34.98
C ASN A 405 -25.04 16.93 34.70
N CYS A 406 -25.61 15.93 35.38
CA CYS A 406 -25.55 14.54 34.88
C CYS A 406 -26.84 13.76 35.17
N VAL A 407 -27.47 13.22 34.12
CA VAL A 407 -28.51 12.18 34.27
C VAL A 407 -27.80 10.84 34.47
N ASN A 408 -27.85 10.28 35.68
CA ASN A 408 -27.47 8.89 35.94
C ASN A 408 -28.68 7.99 35.67
N LEU A 409 -28.59 7.13 34.66
CA LEU A 409 -29.51 6.00 34.51
C LEU A 409 -28.97 4.84 35.36
N GLU A 410 -29.56 4.61 36.53
CA GLU A 410 -29.40 3.32 37.22
C GLU A 410 -30.23 2.27 36.49
N LEU A 411 -29.55 1.30 35.85
CA LEU A 411 -30.19 0.13 35.27
C LEU A 411 -30.41 -0.90 36.39
N ASN A 412 -31.64 -0.97 36.90
CA ASN A 412 -32.12 -2.02 37.79
C ASN A 412 -32.86 -3.12 36.99
N ALA A 413 -33.02 -4.28 37.63
CA ALA A 413 -33.39 -5.56 37.01
C ALA A 413 -34.74 -5.58 36.26
N ASP A 414 -35.54 -4.52 36.36
CA ASP A 414 -36.85 -4.41 35.73
C ASP A 414 -36.80 -3.91 34.28
N ASN A 415 -35.66 -3.37 33.81
CA ASN A 415 -35.50 -2.77 32.48
C ASN A 415 -34.74 -3.63 31.46
N VAL A 416 -34.47 -4.90 31.78
CA VAL A 416 -33.90 -5.88 30.82
C VAL A 416 -34.94 -6.95 30.54
N ARG A 417 -35.58 -6.92 29.36
CA ARG A 417 -36.26 -8.12 28.83
C ARG A 417 -35.31 -8.82 27.85
N GLN A 418 -35.24 -10.15 28.00
CA GLN A 418 -34.38 -11.07 27.24
C GLN A 418 -34.51 -10.90 25.72
#